data_AF-A0A8S3IAT9-F1
#
_entry.id   AF-A0A8S3IAT9-F1
#
_cell.length_a   1.000
_cell.length_b   1.000
_cell.length_c   1.000
_cell.angle_alpha   90.00
_cell.angle_beta   90.00
_cell.angle_gamma   90.00
#
_symmetry.space_group_name_H-M   'P 1'
#
loop_
_entity.id
_entity.type
_entity.pdbx_description
1 polymer ?
#
loop_
_entity_poly.entity_id
_entity_poly.type
_entity_poly.pdbx_seq_one_letter_code
_entity_poly.pdbx_strand_id
1 'polypeptide(L)'
;HFLIHSQGFPGNSSLPEFQASGAYVFRPLTSKTQPVSTTRTIQEVSLFQGAPTVEVEWTVGPIPIDDDVDKEIVVRYDTNIESASQYYTDANGRQVLE
;
A
#
# COMPACT_ATOMS: atom_id res chain seq x y z
N HIS A 1 5.59 10.08 7.63
CA HIS A 1 4.32 9.97 6.88
C HIS A 1 4.27 8.53 6.35
N PHE A 2 3.32 7.72 6.81
CA PHE A 2 3.32 6.27 6.59
C PHE A 2 2.62 5.83 5.31
N LEU A 3 1.74 6.68 4.76
CA LEU A 3 1.00 6.36 3.55
C LEU A 3 1.74 6.88 2.32
N ILE A 4 2.03 5.99 1.39
CA ILE A 4 2.57 6.31 0.08
C ILE A 4 1.61 5.81 -0.99
N HIS A 5 1.75 6.29 -2.22
CA HIS A 5 1.04 5.73 -3.34
C HIS A 5 1.97 5.52 -4.55
N SER A 6 1.70 4.45 -5.30
CA SER A 6 2.16 4.28 -6.68
C SER A 6 1.14 4.87 -7.64
N GLN A 7 1.57 5.07 -8.89
CA GLN A 7 0.69 5.36 -10.01
C GLN A 7 0.52 4.09 -10.82
N GLY A 8 -0.73 3.69 -11.10
CA GLY A 8 -1.02 2.53 -11.93
C GLY A 8 -0.59 2.74 -13.39
N PHE A 9 -0.18 1.68 -14.06
CA PHE A 9 0.22 1.74 -15.47
C PHE A 9 -1.04 1.93 -16.33
N PRO A 10 -1.12 3.00 -17.13
CA PRO A 10 -2.25 3.24 -18.02
C PRO A 10 -2.18 2.29 -19.21
N GLY A 11 -3.32 1.80 -19.70
CA GLY A 11 -3.33 0.92 -20.86
C GLY A 11 -4.68 0.32 -21.17
N ASN A 12 -4.67 -0.64 -22.09
CA ASN A 12 -5.81 -1.48 -22.42
C ASN A 12 -5.29 -2.91 -22.57
N SER A 13 -5.96 -3.89 -21.99
CA SER A 13 -5.48 -5.28 -21.98
C SER A 13 -5.64 -6.00 -23.33
N SER A 14 -5.54 -5.28 -24.44
CA SER A 14 -5.66 -5.82 -25.80
C SER A 14 -4.43 -6.64 -26.21
N LEU A 15 -3.25 -6.26 -25.74
CA LEU A 15 -2.01 -7.03 -25.87
C LEU A 15 -1.24 -7.03 -24.53
N PRO A 16 -0.40 -8.06 -24.27
CA PRO A 16 0.33 -8.17 -23.00
C PRO A 16 1.19 -6.94 -22.65
N GLU A 17 1.78 -6.27 -23.65
CA GLU A 17 2.57 -5.05 -23.47
C GLU A 17 1.76 -3.86 -22.96
N PHE A 18 0.46 -3.80 -23.30
CA PHE A 18 -0.47 -2.74 -22.93
C PHE A 18 -1.28 -3.05 -21.67
N GLN A 19 -0.95 -4.13 -20.95
CA GLN A 19 -1.65 -4.55 -19.73
C GLN A 19 -1.73 -3.41 -18.70
N ALA A 20 -2.93 -2.90 -18.42
CA ALA A 20 -3.13 -1.86 -17.42
C ALA A 20 -3.08 -2.40 -15.99
N SER A 21 -2.89 -1.51 -15.01
CA SER A 21 -3.31 -1.75 -13.62
C SER A 21 -4.84 -1.93 -13.56
N GLY A 22 -5.33 -2.63 -12.54
CA GLY A 22 -6.76 -2.79 -12.31
C GLY A 22 -7.07 -3.81 -11.23
N ALA A 23 -8.32 -4.32 -11.23
CA ALA A 23 -8.85 -5.19 -10.16
C ALA A 23 -8.01 -6.44 -9.84
N TYR A 24 -7.25 -6.95 -10.81
CA TYR A 24 -6.45 -8.18 -10.66
C TYR A 24 -4.94 -7.97 -10.82
N VAL A 25 -4.54 -6.85 -11.44
CA VAL A 25 -3.15 -6.63 -11.84
C VAL A 25 -2.67 -5.35 -11.17
N PHE A 26 -1.67 -5.49 -10.32
CA PHE A 26 -0.88 -4.38 -9.79
C PHE A 26 0.32 -4.17 -10.73
N ARG A 27 0.29 -3.12 -11.54
CA ARG A 27 1.38 -2.76 -12.46
C ARG A 27 1.74 -1.29 -12.23
N PRO A 28 2.70 -0.99 -11.35
CA PRO A 28 3.07 0.40 -11.13
C PRO A 28 3.78 0.96 -12.36
N LEU A 29 3.46 2.21 -12.72
CA LEU A 29 4.08 2.93 -13.83
C LEU A 29 5.59 3.12 -13.60
N THR A 30 5.99 3.32 -12.35
CA THR A 30 7.39 3.45 -11.94
C THR A 30 7.59 2.82 -10.55
N SER A 31 8.82 2.49 -10.18
CA SER A 31 9.15 2.08 -8.81
C SER A 31 9.14 3.24 -7.80
N LYS A 32 9.01 4.49 -8.27
CA LYS A 32 8.97 5.67 -7.41
C LYS A 32 7.59 5.79 -6.77
N THR A 33 7.60 6.02 -5.46
CA THR A 33 6.40 6.25 -4.66
C THR A 33 6.28 7.72 -4.26
N GLN A 34 5.06 8.18 -4.01
CA GLN A 34 4.74 9.55 -3.62
C GLN A 34 3.98 9.56 -2.29
N PRO A 35 4.18 10.55 -1.40
CA PRO A 35 3.42 10.63 -0.16
C PRO A 35 1.94 10.93 -0.45
N VAL A 36 1.04 10.34 0.34
CA VAL A 36 -0.40 10.63 0.23
C VAL A 36 -0.73 11.96 0.89
N SER A 37 -1.72 12.68 0.38
CA SER A 37 -2.17 13.94 1.01
C SER A 37 -2.75 13.70 2.39
N THR A 38 -2.23 14.39 3.41
CA THR A 38 -2.72 14.32 4.81
C THR A 38 -4.15 14.82 4.99
N THR A 39 -4.66 15.63 4.06
CA THR A 39 -6.04 16.16 4.12
C THR A 39 -7.12 15.13 3.83
N ARG A 40 -6.73 13.94 3.34
CA ARG A 40 -7.66 12.85 2.94
C ARG A 40 -7.36 11.54 3.68
N THR A 41 -6.52 11.61 4.69
CA THR A 41 -6.08 10.45 5.45
C THR A 41 -6.13 10.76 6.92
N ILE A 42 -6.74 9.89 7.69
CA ILE A 42 -6.71 9.93 9.15
C ILE A 42 -5.93 8.69 9.60
N GLN A 43 -5.04 8.88 10.57
CA GLN A 43 -4.37 7.81 11.27
C GLN A 43 -4.68 7.96 12.76
N GLU A 44 -5.25 6.91 13.35
CA GLU A 44 -5.48 6.82 14.79
C GLU A 44 -4.56 5.75 15.38
N VAL A 45 -3.95 6.05 16.52
CA VAL A 45 -3.01 5.16 17.21
C VAL A 45 -3.46 5.01 18.65
N SER A 46 -3.76 3.79 19.04
CA SER A 46 -4.35 3.46 20.35
C SER A 46 -3.47 2.50 21.14
N LEU A 47 -3.34 2.79 22.43
CA LEU A 47 -2.65 1.94 23.41
C LEU A 47 -3.64 1.47 24.46
N PHE A 48 -3.79 0.16 24.60
CA PHE A 48 -4.67 -0.44 25.60
C PHE A 48 -3.86 -0.91 26.80
N GLN A 49 -4.35 -0.58 28.00
CA GLN A 49 -3.66 -0.95 29.24
C GLN A 49 -3.50 -2.49 29.33
N GLY A 50 -2.25 -2.94 29.43
CA GLY A 50 -1.91 -4.36 29.53
C GLY A 50 -1.83 -5.12 28.19
N ALA A 51 -2.11 -4.47 27.06
CA ALA A 51 -1.93 -5.08 25.75
C ALA A 51 -0.44 -5.08 25.32
N PRO A 52 0.07 -6.17 24.71
CA PRO A 52 1.45 -6.24 24.22
C PRO A 52 1.64 -5.58 22.84
N THR A 53 0.57 -5.03 22.26
CA THR A 53 0.54 -4.49 20.88
C THR A 53 0.02 -3.06 20.85
N VAL A 54 0.34 -2.37 19.76
CA VAL A 54 -0.25 -1.07 19.40
C VAL A 54 -1.33 -1.32 18.36
N GLU A 55 -2.47 -0.65 18.49
CA GLU A 55 -3.50 -0.64 17.46
C GLU A 55 -3.34 0.61 16.58
N VAL A 56 -3.35 0.41 15.26
CA VAL A 56 -3.24 1.49 14.28
C VAL A 56 -4.39 1.36 13.28
N GLU A 57 -5.22 2.39 13.20
CA GLU A 57 -6.32 2.48 12.26
C GLU A 57 -6.02 3.56 11.21
N TRP A 58 -6.36 3.28 9.95
CA TRP A 58 -6.30 4.26 8.87
C TRP A 58 -7.66 4.42 8.21
N THR A 59 -8.09 5.68 8.07
CA THR A 59 -9.16 6.06 7.15
C THR A 59 -8.54 6.76 5.95
N VAL A 60 -8.77 6.25 4.74
CA VAL A 60 -8.22 6.80 3.50
C VAL A 60 -9.37 7.14 2.55
N GLY A 61 -9.52 8.42 2.21
CA GLY A 61 -10.41 8.83 1.12
C GLY A 61 -11.08 10.19 1.29
N PRO A 62 -11.80 10.64 0.24
CA PRO A 62 -11.90 9.98 -1.07
C PRO A 62 -10.59 10.09 -1.87
N ILE A 63 -10.17 9.03 -2.55
CA ILE A 63 -8.96 9.06 -3.39
C ILE A 63 -9.24 9.96 -4.61
N PRO A 64 -8.39 10.98 -4.89
CA PRO A 64 -8.61 11.85 -6.04
C PRO A 64 -8.41 11.06 -7.34
N ILE A 65 -9.39 11.16 -8.23
CA ILE A 65 -9.36 10.56 -9.57
C ILE A 65 -9.51 11.61 -10.69
N ASP A 66 -9.69 12.89 -10.32
CA ASP A 66 -9.95 13.98 -11.28
C ASP A 66 -8.76 14.26 -12.21
N ASP A 67 -7.57 13.76 -11.84
CA ASP A 67 -6.35 13.81 -12.63
C ASP A 67 -6.18 12.64 -13.59
N ASP A 68 -7.15 11.71 -13.63
CA ASP A 68 -7.14 10.48 -14.45
C ASP A 68 -5.92 9.57 -14.17
N VAL A 69 -5.35 9.69 -12.96
CA VAL A 69 -4.22 8.87 -12.50
C VAL A 69 -4.72 7.87 -11.47
N ASP A 70 -4.60 6.59 -11.80
CA ASP A 70 -4.84 5.48 -10.86
C ASP A 70 -3.79 5.51 -9.73
N LYS A 71 -4.25 5.37 -8.48
CA LYS A 71 -3.43 5.50 -7.28
C LYS A 71 -3.62 4.29 -6.39
N GLU A 72 -2.55 3.53 -6.19
CA GLU A 72 -2.54 2.38 -5.30
C GLU A 72 -1.88 2.82 -3.98
N ILE A 73 -2.66 2.85 -2.90
CA ILE A 73 -2.22 3.35 -1.58
C ILE A 73 -1.57 2.23 -0.76
N VAL A 74 -0.43 2.51 -0.13
CA VAL A 74 0.35 1.55 0.66
C VAL A 74 0.75 2.18 2.00
N VAL A 75 0.58 1.45 3.10
CA VAL A 75 1.21 1.78 4.39
C VAL A 75 2.62 1.22 4.39
N ARG A 76 3.63 2.06 4.61
CA ARG A 76 5.04 1.65 4.72
C ARG A 76 5.59 1.94 6.10
N TYR A 77 6.20 0.92 6.69
CA TYR A 77 7.00 1.03 7.90
C TYR A 77 8.48 0.88 7.54
N ASP A 78 9.24 1.94 7.81
CA ASP A 78 10.69 1.96 7.61
C ASP A 78 11.36 1.75 8.98
N THR A 79 12.23 0.75 9.09
CA THR A 79 12.97 0.42 10.32
C THR A 79 14.45 0.21 10.01
N ASN A 80 15.28 0.15 11.04
CA ASN A 80 16.71 -0.19 10.94
C ASN A 80 16.99 -1.68 11.14
N ILE A 81 15.97 -2.55 11.04
CA ILE A 81 16.14 -4.00 11.15
C ILE A 81 16.86 -4.53 9.91
N GLU A 82 17.96 -5.27 10.11
CA GLU A 82 18.71 -5.92 9.03
C GLU A 82 18.05 -7.26 8.65
N SER A 83 17.00 -7.21 7.82
CA SER A 83 16.23 -8.40 7.46
C SER A 83 16.89 -9.33 6.43
N ALA A 84 18.04 -8.96 5.87
CA ALA A 84 18.69 -9.69 4.77
C ALA A 84 17.77 -9.95 3.56
N SER A 85 16.82 -9.04 3.28
CA SER A 85 15.77 -9.19 2.25
C SER A 85 14.80 -10.36 2.48
N GLN A 86 14.75 -10.90 3.71
CA GLN A 86 13.78 -11.91 4.12
C GLN A 86 12.54 -11.22 4.68
N TYR A 87 11.37 -11.77 4.37
CA TYR A 87 10.08 -11.36 4.91
C TYR A 87 9.19 -12.59 5.06
N TYR A 88 8.11 -12.48 5.84
CA TYR A 88 7.21 -13.59 6.08
C TYR A 88 5.77 -13.18 5.82
N THR A 89 5.00 -14.04 5.18
CA THR A 89 3.56 -13.86 4.93
C THR A 89 2.80 -15.13 5.29
N ASP A 90 1.58 -15.00 5.75
CA ASP A 90 0.73 -16.15 6.02
C ASP A 90 -0.07 -16.59 4.79
N ALA A 91 -0.30 -17.90 4.67
CA ALA A 91 -1.23 -18.48 3.71
C ALA A 91 -2.61 -18.61 4.38
N ASN A 92 -3.49 -17.64 4.14
CA ASN A 92 -4.87 -17.62 4.63
C ASN A 92 -4.98 -17.73 6.17
N GLY A 93 -4.07 -17.11 6.91
CA GLY A 93 -4.05 -17.05 8.38
C GLY A 93 -3.54 -18.30 9.08
N ARG A 94 -2.89 -19.23 8.36
CA ARG A 94 -2.51 -20.54 8.92
C ARG A 94 -1.01 -20.82 8.90
N GLN A 95 -0.45 -21.01 7.72
CA GLN A 95 0.96 -21.35 7.55
C GLN A 95 1.76 -20.09 7.27
N VAL A 96 2.88 -19.92 7.95
CA VAL A 96 3.86 -18.87 7.63
C VAL A 96 4.79 -19.35 6.53
N LEU A 97 4.97 -18.51 5.52
CA LEU A 97 5.86 -18.68 4.39
C LEU A 97 6.92 -17.58 4.41
N GLU A 98 8.13 -17.93 4.02
CA GLU A 98 9.20 -16.98 3.69
C GLU A 98 9.08 -16.56 2.22
#